data_AF-A0A0A2V7U8-F1
#
_entry.id   AF-A0A0A2V7U8-F1
#
_cell.length_a   1.000
_cell.length_b   1.000
_cell.length_c   1.000
_cell.angle_alpha   90.00
_cell.angle_beta   90.00
_cell.angle_gamma   90.00
#
_symmetry.space_group_name_H-M   'P 1'
#
loop_
_entity.id
_entity.type
_entity.pdbx_description
1 polymer ?
#
loop_
_entity_poly.entity_id
_entity_poly.type
_entity_poly.pdbx_seq_one_letter_code
_entity_poly.pdbx_strand_id
1 'polypeptide(L)'
;MSAYRAVREGVLEYTRRAPYPGPEEQLDLPPGTENNPQALDEFLDGVFDKFGDSGDLLTALVLSASPTEVKLARSSREIITVTDKKVLGVVARALNDKAKPEQRIKRGSVVYIRKLGDNWEIINLPSVQAAFVALSPQDGAIRAMVGGFDFYRGNFNRVTQAWRQPGSNIKPFIYAASLERGLTPATQISDQPFELTAAQTGSKAWNPKNYGNQYEPMLTLRQGLYKSKNMVSIRILQAIGPQYAQDYLTRFGFDKARQPAVLPLALGAGSVTPLQLAGAFSVS
;
A
#
# COMPACT_ATOMS: atom_id res chain seq x y z
N MET A 1 -12.38 5.23 14.88
CA MET A 1 -11.11 5.97 14.72
C MET A 1 -9.88 5.08 14.48
N SER A 2 -9.85 3.82 14.95
CA SER A 2 -8.68 2.94 14.81
C SER A 2 -8.29 2.62 13.35
N ALA A 3 -9.25 2.28 12.49
CA ALA A 3 -8.98 1.88 11.10
C ALA A 3 -8.33 2.99 10.27
N TYR A 4 -8.84 4.23 10.36
CA TYR A 4 -8.28 5.38 9.66
C TYR A 4 -6.82 5.64 10.07
N ARG A 5 -6.54 5.63 11.38
CA ARG A 5 -5.17 5.79 11.89
C ARG A 5 -4.26 4.64 11.44
N ALA A 6 -4.73 3.39 11.50
CA ALA A 6 -3.93 2.24 11.08
C ALA A 6 -3.51 2.32 9.60
N VAL A 7 -4.44 2.69 8.71
CA VAL A 7 -4.13 2.89 7.29
C VAL A 7 -3.11 4.00 7.10
N ARG A 8 -3.29 5.14 7.76
CA ARG A 8 -2.38 6.28 7.64
C ARG A 8 -0.99 5.96 8.17
N GLU A 9 -0.89 5.40 9.36
CA GLU A 9 0.39 5.02 9.95
C GLU A 9 1.13 3.99 9.09
N GLY A 10 0.44 2.97 8.57
CA GLY A 10 1.06 1.98 7.69
C GLY A 10 1.59 2.60 6.38
N VAL A 11 0.83 3.51 5.78
CA VAL A 11 1.25 4.27 4.60
C VAL A 11 2.46 5.15 4.92
N LEU A 12 2.43 5.87 6.04
CA LEU A 12 3.51 6.77 6.45
C LEU A 12 4.78 6.00 6.85
N GLU A 13 4.64 4.83 7.45
CA GLU A 13 5.77 3.94 7.73
C GLU A 13 6.46 3.48 6.45
N TYR A 14 5.69 3.14 5.42
CA TYR A 14 6.25 2.86 4.10
C TYR A 14 6.94 4.10 3.51
N THR A 15 6.28 5.26 3.55
CA THR A 15 6.83 6.52 3.04
C THR A 15 8.17 6.87 3.70
N ARG A 16 8.32 6.68 5.01
CA ARG A 16 9.59 6.90 5.74
C ARG A 16 10.75 6.04 5.25
N ARG A 17 10.48 4.86 4.68
CA ARG A 17 11.50 3.95 4.14
C ARG A 17 11.86 4.27 2.69
N ALA A 18 10.99 4.99 1.99
CA ALA A 18 11.24 5.44 0.63
C ALA A 18 12.17 6.67 0.62
N PRO A 19 12.94 6.90 -0.45
CA PRO A 19 13.71 8.13 -0.59
C PRO A 19 12.80 9.35 -0.55
N TYR A 20 13.12 10.33 0.29
CA TYR A 20 12.42 11.61 0.31
C TYR A 20 12.58 12.32 -1.05
N PRO A 21 11.47 12.71 -1.72
CA PRO A 21 11.52 13.23 -3.08
C PRO A 21 12.05 14.68 -3.15
N GLY A 22 11.87 15.47 -2.09
CA GLY A 22 12.11 16.90 -2.05
C GLY A 22 10.96 17.64 -1.35
N PRO A 23 11.12 18.96 -1.09
CA PRO A 23 10.01 19.78 -0.60
C PRO A 23 8.89 19.87 -1.63
N GLU A 24 7.68 20.22 -1.19
CA GLU A 24 6.51 20.40 -2.06
C GLU A 24 6.70 21.56 -3.03
N GLU A 25 7.34 22.63 -2.54
CA GLU A 25 7.74 23.77 -3.36
C GLU A 25 8.92 24.50 -2.72
N GLN A 26 9.68 25.21 -3.54
CA GLN A 26 10.68 26.17 -3.08
C GLN A 26 10.19 27.57 -3.40
N LEU A 27 9.91 28.35 -2.35
CA LEU A 27 9.49 29.74 -2.47
C LEU A 27 10.65 30.69 -2.24
N ASP A 28 10.56 31.89 -2.82
CA ASP A 28 11.44 33.00 -2.49
C ASP A 28 10.87 33.74 -1.28
N LEU A 29 11.41 33.44 -0.10
CA LEU A 29 11.02 34.10 1.15
C LEU A 29 11.80 35.42 1.24
N PRO A 30 11.14 36.60 1.29
CA PRO A 30 11.86 37.86 1.37
C PRO A 30 12.84 37.91 2.56
N PRO A 31 14.01 38.55 2.42
CA PRO A 31 14.97 38.65 3.52
C PRO A 31 14.36 39.37 4.72
N GLY A 32 14.48 38.78 5.92
CA GLY A 32 14.00 39.39 7.15
C GLY A 32 12.52 39.18 7.46
N THR A 33 11.76 38.47 6.62
CA THR A 33 10.37 38.10 6.89
C THR A 33 10.22 37.38 8.23
N GLU A 34 11.18 36.55 8.64
CA GLU A 34 11.13 35.82 9.91
C GLU A 34 11.21 36.72 11.14
N ASN A 35 11.72 37.93 10.98
CA ASN A 35 11.87 38.90 12.07
C ASN A 35 10.65 39.82 12.20
N ASN A 36 9.68 39.72 11.27
CA ASN A 36 8.44 40.48 11.29
C ASN A 36 7.25 39.51 11.38
N PRO A 37 6.64 39.36 12.58
CA PRO A 37 5.51 38.45 12.79
C PRO A 37 4.37 38.63 11.79
N GLN A 38 3.99 39.86 11.49
CA GLN A 38 2.90 40.15 10.57
C GLN A 38 3.25 39.71 9.13
N ALA A 39 4.46 40.06 8.66
CA ALA A 39 4.88 39.68 7.32
C ALA A 39 5.06 38.15 7.17
N LEU A 40 5.49 37.46 8.23
CA LEU A 40 5.58 36.00 8.24
C LEU A 40 4.19 35.36 8.19
N ASP A 41 3.24 35.82 8.99
CA ASP A 41 1.88 35.29 8.98
C ASP A 41 1.20 35.53 7.63
N GLU A 42 1.30 36.73 7.05
CA GLU A 42 0.75 37.04 5.71
C GLU A 42 1.37 36.14 4.62
N PHE A 43 2.68 35.85 4.70
CA PHE A 43 3.33 34.93 3.76
C PHE A 43 2.83 33.50 3.94
N LEU A 44 2.70 33.04 5.19
CA LEU A 44 2.24 31.69 5.51
C LEU A 44 0.78 31.45 5.09
N ASP A 45 -0.08 32.46 5.18
CA ASP A 45 -1.46 32.39 4.69
C ASP A 45 -1.48 32.02 3.20
N GLY A 46 -0.67 32.69 2.37
CA GLY A 46 -0.53 32.35 0.95
C GLY A 46 0.05 30.96 0.70
N VAL A 47 0.95 30.48 1.57
CA VAL A 47 1.46 29.10 1.51
C VAL A 47 0.34 28.10 1.80
N PHE A 48 -0.45 28.32 2.85
CA PHE A 48 -1.47 27.36 3.29
C PHE A 48 -2.72 27.36 2.42
N ASP A 49 -3.04 28.48 1.76
CA ASP A 49 -4.08 28.54 0.73
C ASP A 49 -3.73 27.62 -0.46
N LYS A 50 -2.45 27.56 -0.83
CA LYS A 50 -1.97 26.70 -1.92
C LYS A 50 -1.70 25.26 -1.46
N PHE A 51 -1.16 25.11 -0.24
CA PHE A 51 -0.74 23.84 0.34
C PHE A 51 -1.46 23.59 1.66
N GLY A 52 -2.71 23.14 1.57
CA GLY A 52 -3.50 22.78 2.74
C GLY A 52 -2.99 21.52 3.44
N ASP A 53 -3.28 21.43 4.73
CA ASP A 53 -2.98 20.27 5.55
C ASP A 53 -3.70 19.01 5.04
N SER A 54 -3.13 17.84 5.34
CA SER A 54 -3.71 16.52 5.01
C SER A 54 -3.82 15.70 6.30
N GLY A 55 -4.90 15.92 7.06
CA GLY A 55 -5.13 15.25 8.33
C GLY A 55 -4.10 15.66 9.38
N ASP A 56 -3.26 14.72 9.81
CA ASP A 56 -2.15 14.96 10.74
C ASP A 56 -0.83 15.39 10.06
N LEU A 57 -0.81 15.46 8.73
CA LEU A 57 0.28 16.08 7.99
C LEU A 57 0.00 17.58 7.85
N LEU A 58 0.73 18.40 8.59
CA LEU A 58 0.59 19.85 8.58
C LEU A 58 1.60 20.44 7.61
N THR A 59 1.19 21.40 6.79
CA THR A 59 2.12 22.17 5.96
C THR A 59 2.94 23.11 6.84
N ALA A 60 4.23 23.25 6.56
CA ALA A 60 5.09 24.22 7.24
C ALA A 60 6.11 24.82 6.27
N LEU A 61 6.54 26.04 6.57
CA LEU A 61 7.60 26.73 5.84
C LEU A 61 8.93 26.57 6.56
N VAL A 62 9.98 26.23 5.84
CA VAL A 62 11.34 26.12 6.38
C VAL A 62 11.97 27.51 6.52
N LEU A 63 12.35 27.89 7.74
CA LEU A 63 13.06 29.13 8.03
C LEU A 63 14.57 28.95 7.96
N SER A 64 15.07 27.81 8.44
CA SER A 64 16.47 27.41 8.32
C SER A 64 16.58 25.88 8.26
N ALA A 65 17.61 25.38 7.55
CA ALA A 65 17.86 23.96 7.43
C ALA A 65 19.37 23.67 7.43
N SER A 66 19.75 22.69 8.23
CA SER A 66 21.10 22.13 8.31
C SER A 66 21.00 20.62 8.57
N PRO A 67 22.08 19.85 8.43
CA PRO A 67 22.07 18.42 8.73
C PRO A 67 21.71 18.05 10.19
N THR A 68 21.77 19.01 11.12
CA THR A 68 21.56 18.78 12.57
C THR A 68 20.35 19.50 13.14
N GLU A 69 19.80 20.48 12.42
CA GLU A 69 18.67 21.29 12.87
C GLU A 69 17.89 21.82 11.67
N VAL A 70 16.56 21.72 11.76
CA VAL A 70 15.63 22.42 10.85
C VAL A 70 14.64 23.22 11.68
N LYS A 71 14.47 24.51 11.35
CA LYS A 71 13.44 25.38 11.93
C LYS A 71 12.33 25.60 10.93
N LEU A 72 11.11 25.42 11.39
CA LEU A 72 9.88 25.43 10.60
C LEU A 72 8.89 26.41 11.22
N ALA A 73 8.10 27.09 10.40
CA ALA A 73 7.04 27.97 10.83
C ALA A 73 5.68 27.47 10.36
N ARG A 74 4.74 27.46 11.31
CA ARG A 74 3.30 27.25 11.10
C ARG A 74 2.49 28.51 11.36
N SER A 75 3.05 29.44 12.13
CA SER A 75 2.69 30.84 12.27
C SER A 75 3.89 31.56 12.88
N SER A 76 3.83 32.87 13.03
CA SER A 76 4.79 33.66 13.79
C SER A 76 4.90 33.25 15.27
N ARG A 77 3.85 32.58 15.80
CA ARG A 77 3.79 32.09 17.18
C ARG A 77 4.11 30.61 17.31
N GLU A 78 4.07 29.87 16.21
CA GLU A 78 4.30 28.43 16.16
C GLU A 78 5.54 28.13 15.32
N ILE A 79 6.69 28.23 15.98
CA ILE A 79 7.99 27.86 15.43
C ILE A 79 8.40 26.51 15.99
N ILE A 80 8.65 25.57 15.09
CA ILE A 80 8.97 24.19 15.38
C ILE A 80 10.44 23.96 15.05
N THR A 81 11.19 23.43 16.01
CA THR A 81 12.59 23.08 15.83
C THR A 81 12.76 21.56 15.88
N VAL A 82 13.36 20.99 14.84
CA VAL A 82 13.64 19.55 14.73
C VAL A 82 15.14 19.32 14.80
N THR A 83 15.60 18.64 15.85
CA THR A 83 17.02 18.34 16.10
C THR A 83 17.30 16.85 16.32
N ASP A 84 16.27 16.01 16.45
CA ASP A 84 16.47 14.58 16.66
C ASP A 84 17.10 13.94 15.42
N LYS A 85 18.28 13.33 15.60
CA LYS A 85 19.07 12.74 14.52
C LYS A 85 18.36 11.60 13.80
N LYS A 86 17.55 10.79 14.50
CA LYS A 86 16.82 9.67 13.87
C LYS A 86 15.69 10.22 13.01
N VAL A 87 15.00 11.24 13.49
CA VAL A 87 13.91 11.92 12.77
C VAL A 87 14.44 12.63 11.53
N LEU A 88 15.51 13.42 11.66
CA LEU A 88 16.17 14.07 10.52
C LEU A 88 16.74 13.04 9.53
N GLY A 89 17.02 11.81 9.97
CA GLY A 89 17.46 10.69 9.15
C GLY A 89 16.56 10.40 7.94
N VAL A 90 15.26 10.65 8.04
CA VAL A 90 14.28 10.46 6.94
C VAL A 90 14.57 11.40 5.77
N VAL A 91 14.98 12.64 6.07
CA VAL A 91 15.23 13.70 5.08
C VAL A 91 16.73 14.08 4.97
N ALA A 92 17.62 13.31 5.59
CA ALA A 92 19.04 13.68 5.74
C ALA A 92 19.75 13.97 4.41
N ARG A 93 19.37 13.26 3.33
CA ARG A 93 19.91 13.51 1.98
C ARG A 93 19.51 14.89 1.45
N ALA A 94 18.30 15.34 1.74
CA ALA A 94 17.78 16.65 1.33
C ALA A 94 18.36 17.82 2.15
N LEU A 95 18.88 17.54 3.35
CA LEU A 95 19.55 18.53 4.21
C LEU A 95 21.02 18.76 3.85
N ASN A 96 21.56 17.99 2.91
CA ASN A 96 22.94 18.16 2.47
C ASN A 96 23.06 19.33 1.49
N ASP A 97 24.09 20.16 1.64
CA ASP A 97 24.31 21.30 0.75
C ASP A 97 24.58 20.92 -0.72
N LYS A 98 25.02 19.68 -0.95
CA LYS A 98 25.26 19.10 -2.28
C LYS A 98 24.06 18.34 -2.84
N ALA A 99 22.92 18.34 -2.15
CA ALA A 99 21.69 17.76 -2.69
C ALA A 99 21.30 18.47 -3.98
N LYS A 100 20.63 17.74 -4.89
CA LYS A 100 20.09 18.33 -6.12
C LYS A 100 19.15 19.48 -5.76
N PRO A 101 19.14 20.58 -6.52
CA PRO A 101 18.32 21.75 -6.21
C PRO A 101 16.84 21.43 -5.96
N GLU A 102 16.24 20.53 -6.75
CA GLU A 102 14.83 20.14 -6.58
C GLU A 102 14.55 19.33 -5.31
N GLN A 103 15.57 18.67 -4.76
CA GLN A 103 15.43 17.77 -3.59
C GLN A 103 15.88 18.42 -2.29
N ARG A 104 16.59 19.55 -2.38
CA ARG A 104 17.24 20.19 -1.24
C ARG A 104 16.21 20.94 -0.39
N ILE A 105 16.21 20.68 0.90
CA ILE A 105 15.47 21.48 1.89
C ILE A 105 16.35 22.67 2.26
N LYS A 106 15.82 23.88 2.09
CA LYS A 106 16.47 25.15 2.43
C LYS A 106 15.44 26.18 2.88
N ARG A 107 15.90 27.35 3.31
CA ARG A 107 15.02 28.49 3.64
C ARG A 107 14.02 28.74 2.50
N GLY A 108 12.74 28.88 2.83
CA GLY A 108 11.63 29.04 1.88
C GLY A 108 11.08 27.73 1.30
N SER A 109 11.64 26.56 1.64
CA SER A 109 11.04 25.28 1.25
C SER A 109 9.72 25.04 1.99
N VAL A 110 8.70 24.59 1.27
CA VAL A 110 7.41 24.14 1.82
C VAL A 110 7.46 22.63 2.02
N VAL A 111 7.14 22.16 3.22
CA VAL A 111 7.21 20.73 3.58
C VAL A 111 5.97 20.32 4.38
N TYR A 112 5.68 19.02 4.46
CA TYR A 112 4.77 18.51 5.48
C TYR A 112 5.55 18.09 6.73
N ILE A 113 4.93 18.34 7.86
CA ILE A 113 5.40 17.93 9.17
C ILE A 113 4.31 17.16 9.91
N ARG A 114 4.70 16.25 10.80
CA ARG A 114 3.76 15.63 11.73
C ARG A 114 4.38 15.38 13.09
N LYS A 115 3.53 15.26 14.09
CA LYS A 115 3.95 14.88 15.44
C LYS A 115 4.22 13.36 15.49
N LEU A 116 5.41 12.98 15.94
CA LEU A 116 5.87 11.61 16.13
C LEU A 116 6.32 11.44 17.59
N GLY A 117 5.40 11.00 18.45
CA GLY A 117 5.62 11.02 19.90
C GLY A 117 5.78 12.45 20.40
N ASP A 118 6.90 12.75 21.05
CA ASP A 118 7.24 14.09 21.52
C ASP A 118 7.99 14.93 20.47
N ASN A 119 8.40 14.31 19.35
CA ASN A 119 9.14 14.97 18.28
C ASN A 119 8.22 15.44 17.14
N TRP A 120 8.74 16.36 16.34
CA TRP A 120 8.19 16.69 15.02
C TRP A 120 9.07 16.08 13.93
N GLU A 121 8.47 15.47 12.92
CA GLU A 121 9.19 14.98 11.76
C GLU A 121 8.80 15.69 10.48
N ILE A 122 9.74 15.77 9.54
CA ILE A 122 9.49 16.23 8.18
C ILE A 122 9.27 14.99 7.32
N ILE A 123 8.18 14.97 6.56
CA ILE A 123 7.83 13.86 5.68
C ILE A 123 7.13 14.41 4.43
N ASN A 124 7.17 13.67 3.32
CA ASN A 124 6.41 14.04 2.13
C ASN A 124 4.99 13.46 2.17
N LEU A 125 4.10 14.05 1.38
CA LEU A 125 2.81 13.40 1.12
C LEU A 125 3.05 12.01 0.49
N PRO A 126 2.41 10.95 1.00
CA PRO A 126 2.59 9.62 0.45
C PRO A 126 2.14 9.51 -1.01
N SER A 127 3.02 9.01 -1.87
CA SER A 127 2.67 8.64 -3.26
C SER A 127 1.94 7.30 -3.35
N VAL A 128 2.15 6.44 -2.37
CA VAL A 128 1.45 5.15 -2.24
C VAL A 128 0.10 5.32 -1.56
N GLN A 129 -0.80 4.38 -1.82
CA GLN A 129 -2.14 4.38 -1.28
C GLN A 129 -2.46 3.02 -0.67
N ALA A 130 -3.33 3.04 0.34
CA ALA A 130 -3.84 1.84 0.98
C ALA A 130 -5.36 1.94 1.11
N ALA A 131 -5.99 0.78 1.31
CA ALA A 131 -7.41 0.65 1.51
C ALA A 131 -7.65 -0.36 2.64
N PHE A 132 -8.70 -0.14 3.43
CA PHE A 132 -9.07 -1.03 4.52
C PHE A 132 -10.57 -1.18 4.61
N VAL A 133 -11.02 -2.41 4.85
CA VAL A 133 -12.41 -2.73 5.13
C VAL A 133 -12.48 -3.79 6.21
N ALA A 134 -13.40 -3.62 7.15
CA ALA A 134 -13.76 -4.62 8.14
C ALA A 134 -15.27 -4.82 8.09
N LEU A 135 -15.71 -6.06 8.11
CA LEU A 135 -17.12 -6.43 8.03
C LEU A 135 -17.45 -7.57 9.00
N SER A 136 -18.72 -7.65 9.40
CA SER A 136 -19.24 -8.72 10.25
C SER A 136 -19.54 -9.94 9.37
N PRO A 137 -18.99 -11.13 9.66
CA PRO A 137 -19.24 -12.29 8.81
C PRO A 137 -20.67 -12.84 8.94
N GLN A 138 -21.38 -12.51 10.02
CA GLN A 138 -22.75 -13.00 10.27
C GLN A 138 -23.80 -12.37 9.35
N ASP A 139 -23.65 -11.09 9.02
CA ASP A 139 -24.67 -10.30 8.31
C ASP A 139 -24.10 -9.42 7.19
N GLY A 140 -22.78 -9.42 6.99
CA GLY A 140 -22.10 -8.58 6.00
C GLY A 140 -21.97 -7.11 6.40
N ALA A 141 -22.38 -6.70 7.61
CA ALA A 141 -22.38 -5.31 8.03
C ALA A 141 -20.95 -4.73 8.05
N ILE A 142 -20.75 -3.62 7.35
CA ILE A 142 -19.46 -2.93 7.29
C ILE A 142 -19.23 -2.19 8.61
N ARG A 143 -18.18 -2.59 9.34
CA ARG A 143 -17.79 -1.99 10.63
C ARG A 143 -16.80 -0.84 10.47
N ALA A 144 -15.98 -0.90 9.43
CA ALA A 144 -15.05 0.17 9.07
C ALA A 144 -14.72 0.12 7.58
N MET A 145 -14.53 1.29 6.97
CA MET A 145 -14.07 1.44 5.60
C MET A 145 -13.18 2.67 5.47
N VAL A 146 -12.01 2.50 4.84
CA VAL A 146 -11.06 3.57 4.53
C VAL A 146 -10.62 3.39 3.09
N GLY A 147 -11.04 4.30 2.21
CA GLY A 147 -10.84 4.20 0.75
C GLY A 147 -9.52 4.78 0.23
N GLY A 148 -8.72 5.41 1.09
CA GLY A 148 -7.47 6.07 0.71
C GLY A 148 -6.81 6.76 1.90
N PHE A 149 -5.63 7.33 1.65
CA PHE A 149 -4.85 8.05 2.67
C PHE A 149 -5.53 9.33 3.14
N ASP A 150 -6.02 10.14 2.19
CA ASP A 150 -6.71 11.39 2.42
C ASP A 150 -7.93 11.48 1.51
N PHE A 151 -9.11 11.67 2.12
CA PHE A 151 -10.38 11.79 1.41
C PHE A 151 -10.52 13.14 0.70
N TYR A 152 -10.05 14.23 1.32
CA TYR A 152 -10.24 15.58 0.78
C TYR A 152 -9.40 15.84 -0.47
N ARG A 153 -8.34 15.06 -0.66
CA ARG A 153 -7.51 15.07 -1.87
C ARG A 153 -7.97 14.09 -2.95
N GLY A 154 -8.97 13.24 -2.68
CA GLY A 154 -9.46 12.29 -3.68
C GLY A 154 -10.67 11.48 -3.24
N ASN A 155 -11.76 11.60 -4.00
CA ASN A 155 -13.03 10.92 -3.76
C ASN A 155 -13.07 9.45 -4.26
N PHE A 156 -11.96 8.92 -4.78
CA PHE A 156 -11.89 7.55 -5.29
C PHE A 156 -11.78 6.54 -4.14
N ASN A 157 -12.83 5.76 -3.92
CA ASN A 157 -12.90 4.75 -2.87
C ASN A 157 -12.25 3.43 -3.33
N ARG A 158 -11.01 3.20 -2.90
CA ARG A 158 -10.25 2.00 -3.28
C ARG A 158 -10.81 0.70 -2.70
N VAL A 159 -11.65 0.76 -1.66
CA VAL A 159 -12.28 -0.45 -1.10
C VAL A 159 -13.29 -1.05 -2.08
N THR A 160 -14.01 -0.21 -2.83
CA THR A 160 -15.12 -0.62 -3.69
C THR A 160 -14.83 -0.46 -5.18
N GLN A 161 -13.88 0.40 -5.56
CA GLN A 161 -13.64 0.77 -6.96
C GLN A 161 -12.26 0.34 -7.47
N ALA A 162 -11.28 0.08 -6.59
CA ALA A 162 -9.94 -0.30 -7.02
C ALA A 162 -9.83 -1.80 -7.29
N TRP A 163 -9.92 -2.17 -8.56
CA TRP A 163 -9.64 -3.52 -9.02
C TRP A 163 -8.14 -3.81 -8.98
N ARG A 164 -7.74 -4.82 -8.21
CA ARG A 164 -6.34 -5.24 -8.07
C ARG A 164 -6.22 -6.76 -8.12
N GLN A 165 -5.05 -7.23 -8.54
CA GLN A 165 -4.72 -8.66 -8.45
C GLN A 165 -4.64 -9.06 -6.97
N PRO A 166 -5.39 -10.08 -6.51
CA PRO A 166 -5.35 -10.55 -5.12
C PRO A 166 -4.06 -11.32 -4.81
N GLY A 167 -3.32 -11.76 -5.83
CA GLY A 167 -2.15 -12.61 -5.66
C GLY A 167 -2.51 -13.92 -4.93
N SER A 168 -1.67 -14.30 -3.97
CA SER A 168 -1.88 -15.54 -3.19
C SER A 168 -3.15 -15.54 -2.33
N ASN A 169 -3.81 -14.40 -2.11
CA ASN A 169 -5.05 -14.35 -1.34
C ASN A 169 -6.21 -15.06 -2.03
N ILE A 170 -6.09 -15.41 -3.33
CA ILE A 170 -7.11 -16.22 -4.02
C ILE A 170 -7.01 -17.72 -3.70
N LYS A 171 -5.85 -18.20 -3.22
CA LYS A 171 -5.57 -19.62 -3.05
C LYS A 171 -6.59 -20.34 -2.16
N PRO A 172 -7.02 -19.81 -1.01
CA PRO A 172 -8.03 -20.48 -0.17
C PRO A 172 -9.30 -20.89 -0.95
N PHE A 173 -9.76 -20.05 -1.87
CA PHE A 173 -10.98 -20.32 -2.65
C PHE A 173 -10.76 -21.39 -3.74
N ILE A 174 -9.58 -21.41 -4.37
CA ILE A 174 -9.20 -22.48 -5.32
C ILE A 174 -9.08 -23.82 -4.58
N TYR A 175 -8.54 -23.81 -3.37
CA TYR A 175 -8.39 -25.01 -2.55
C TYR A 175 -9.76 -25.50 -2.08
N ALA A 176 -10.66 -24.61 -1.65
CA ALA A 176 -12.04 -24.95 -1.34
C ALA A 176 -12.76 -25.58 -2.54
N ALA A 177 -12.62 -25.00 -3.74
CA ALA A 177 -13.18 -25.57 -4.97
C ALA A 177 -12.69 -27.01 -5.23
N SER A 178 -11.44 -27.31 -4.86
CA SER A 178 -10.87 -28.64 -5.04
C SER A 178 -11.34 -29.67 -4.03
N LEU A 179 -11.66 -29.25 -2.80
CA LEU A 179 -12.27 -30.11 -1.80
C LEU A 179 -13.63 -30.61 -2.29
N GLU A 180 -14.43 -29.74 -2.91
CA GLU A 180 -15.72 -30.10 -3.53
C GLU A 180 -15.57 -31.12 -4.69
N ARG A 181 -14.41 -31.13 -5.36
CA ARG A 181 -14.09 -32.12 -6.42
C ARG A 181 -13.41 -33.39 -5.90
N GLY A 182 -13.38 -33.60 -4.59
CA GLY A 182 -12.89 -34.83 -3.98
C GLY A 182 -11.40 -34.85 -3.63
N LEU A 183 -10.68 -33.72 -3.76
CA LEU A 183 -9.37 -33.61 -3.11
C LEU A 183 -9.57 -33.51 -1.60
N THR A 184 -8.58 -33.97 -0.83
CA THR A 184 -8.64 -33.93 0.62
C THR A 184 -7.46 -33.10 1.16
N PRO A 185 -7.53 -32.61 2.42
CA PRO A 185 -6.39 -31.95 3.04
C PRO A 185 -5.10 -32.79 3.07
N ALA A 186 -5.22 -34.13 2.99
CA ALA A 186 -4.12 -35.08 2.98
C ALA A 186 -3.63 -35.46 1.56
N THR A 187 -4.33 -35.04 0.51
CA THR A 187 -3.93 -35.32 -0.88
C THR A 187 -2.50 -34.84 -1.13
N GLN A 188 -1.65 -35.74 -1.58
CA GLN A 188 -0.25 -35.46 -1.88
C GLN A 188 -0.13 -34.84 -3.26
N ILE A 189 0.58 -33.71 -3.35
CA ILE A 189 0.73 -32.92 -4.56
C ILE A 189 2.20 -32.53 -4.68
N SER A 190 2.77 -32.72 -5.87
CA SER A 190 4.17 -32.34 -6.09
C SER A 190 4.34 -30.82 -6.03
N ASP A 191 5.40 -30.37 -5.34
CA ASP A 191 5.85 -28.98 -5.37
C ASP A 191 7.05 -28.81 -6.32
N GLN A 192 7.42 -29.83 -7.10
CA GLN A 192 8.54 -29.74 -8.04
C GLN A 192 8.26 -28.74 -9.17
N PRO A 193 9.30 -28.07 -9.71
CA PRO A 193 9.19 -27.23 -10.90
C PRO A 193 8.59 -28.01 -12.07
N PHE A 194 7.86 -27.32 -12.94
CA PHE A 194 7.38 -27.87 -14.20
C PHE A 194 7.19 -26.75 -15.21
N GLU A 195 7.14 -27.12 -16.48
CA GLU A 195 6.85 -26.21 -17.57
C GLU A 195 5.56 -26.62 -18.25
N LEU A 196 4.79 -25.62 -18.67
CA LEU A 196 3.59 -25.81 -19.48
C LEU A 196 3.87 -25.28 -20.87
N THR A 197 3.58 -26.10 -21.87
CA THR A 197 3.72 -25.73 -23.28
C THR A 197 2.68 -24.70 -23.69
N ALA A 198 2.91 -24.01 -24.82
CA ALA A 198 1.94 -23.09 -25.41
C ALA A 198 0.57 -23.74 -25.67
N ALA A 199 0.55 -25.02 -26.04
CA ALA A 199 -0.68 -25.78 -26.24
C ALA A 199 -1.47 -25.98 -24.93
N GLN A 200 -0.77 -26.23 -23.82
CA GLN A 200 -1.39 -26.41 -22.49
C GLN A 200 -1.88 -25.10 -21.87
N THR A 201 -1.25 -23.97 -22.21
CA THR A 201 -1.66 -22.64 -21.73
C THR A 201 -2.62 -21.92 -22.67
N GLY A 202 -2.80 -22.43 -23.90
CA GLY A 202 -3.55 -21.77 -24.97
C GLY A 202 -2.90 -20.50 -25.52
N SER A 203 -1.63 -20.22 -25.19
CA SER A 203 -0.93 -19.01 -25.65
C SER A 203 0.59 -19.19 -25.72
N LYS A 204 1.30 -18.94 -24.62
CA LYS A 204 2.76 -18.99 -24.51
C LYS A 204 3.19 -20.08 -23.55
N ALA A 205 4.36 -20.68 -23.81
CA ALA A 205 4.99 -21.56 -22.83
C ALA A 205 5.18 -20.81 -21.50
N TRP A 206 4.93 -21.48 -20.40
CA TRP A 206 4.93 -20.89 -19.07
C TRP A 206 5.73 -21.76 -18.10
N ASN A 207 6.75 -21.16 -17.50
CA ASN A 207 7.60 -21.77 -16.47
C ASN A 207 7.40 -21.00 -15.15
N PRO A 208 6.38 -21.36 -14.34
CA PRO A 208 6.11 -20.71 -13.08
C PRO A 208 7.18 -21.06 -12.03
N LYS A 209 7.39 -20.17 -11.05
CA LYS A 209 8.35 -20.37 -9.95
C LYS A 209 7.71 -20.15 -8.59
N ASN A 210 8.22 -20.84 -7.58
CA ASN A 210 7.93 -20.54 -6.19
C ASN A 210 8.71 -19.31 -5.74
N TYR A 211 8.14 -18.57 -4.78
CA TYR A 211 8.90 -17.55 -4.06
C TYR A 211 10.13 -18.20 -3.39
N GLY A 212 11.32 -17.59 -3.58
CA GLY A 212 12.58 -18.11 -3.03
C GLY A 212 13.16 -19.35 -3.73
N ASN A 213 12.54 -19.88 -4.80
CA ASN A 213 13.03 -21.03 -5.56
C ASN A 213 13.31 -22.31 -4.74
N GLN A 214 12.55 -22.52 -3.65
CA GLN A 214 12.64 -23.72 -2.82
C GLN A 214 11.49 -24.69 -3.14
N TYR A 215 11.83 -25.96 -3.30
CA TYR A 215 10.91 -27.00 -3.76
C TYR A 215 10.96 -28.22 -2.84
N GLU A 216 9.79 -28.79 -2.61
CA GLU A 216 9.64 -30.05 -1.86
C GLU A 216 9.13 -31.13 -2.83
N PRO A 217 9.53 -32.41 -2.71
CA PRO A 217 9.09 -33.44 -3.65
C PRO A 217 7.57 -33.59 -3.69
N MET A 218 6.97 -33.68 -2.50
CA MET A 218 5.53 -33.80 -2.28
C MET A 218 5.13 -33.00 -1.05
N LEU A 219 3.94 -32.40 -1.12
CA LEU A 219 3.28 -31.73 0.00
C LEU A 219 1.82 -32.17 0.05
N THR A 220 1.26 -32.23 1.25
CA THR A 220 -0.19 -32.30 1.39
C THR A 220 -0.85 -31.02 0.88
N LEU A 221 -2.09 -31.10 0.39
CA LEU A 221 -2.90 -29.93 0.01
C LEU A 221 -2.90 -28.87 1.12
N ARG A 222 -3.08 -29.27 2.38
CA ARG A 222 -3.01 -28.35 3.54
C ARG A 222 -1.66 -27.63 3.64
N GLN A 223 -0.55 -28.35 3.49
CA GLN A 223 0.79 -27.75 3.54
C GLN A 223 1.03 -26.81 2.36
N GLY A 224 0.51 -27.14 1.16
CA GLY A 224 0.55 -26.28 -0.02
C GLY A 224 -0.09 -24.92 0.23
N LEU A 225 -1.25 -24.90 0.88
CA LEU A 225 -1.94 -23.66 1.25
C LEU A 225 -1.17 -22.88 2.32
N TYR A 226 -0.81 -23.56 3.41
CA TYR A 226 -0.08 -22.96 4.54
C TYR A 226 1.23 -22.30 4.11
N LYS A 227 2.00 -22.98 3.25
CA LYS A 227 3.27 -22.48 2.70
C LYS A 227 3.07 -21.59 1.46
N SER A 228 1.82 -21.38 1.02
CA SER A 228 1.47 -20.62 -0.19
C SER A 228 2.26 -21.06 -1.43
N LYS A 229 2.43 -22.37 -1.65
CA LYS A 229 3.23 -22.90 -2.76
C LYS A 229 2.54 -22.69 -4.12
N ASN A 230 3.23 -22.04 -5.05
CA ASN A 230 2.68 -21.76 -6.38
C ASN A 230 2.53 -23.05 -7.18
N MET A 231 3.52 -23.93 -7.14
CA MET A 231 3.49 -25.20 -7.90
C MET A 231 2.29 -26.07 -7.49
N VAL A 232 2.07 -26.21 -6.18
CA VAL A 232 0.91 -26.95 -5.64
C VAL A 232 -0.41 -26.32 -6.08
N SER A 233 -0.52 -24.99 -5.97
CA SER A 233 -1.75 -24.26 -6.33
C SER A 233 -2.11 -24.40 -7.82
N ILE A 234 -1.11 -24.37 -8.71
CA ILE A 234 -1.34 -24.55 -10.15
C ILE A 234 -1.76 -25.99 -10.46
N ARG A 235 -1.14 -26.99 -9.82
CA ARG A 235 -1.53 -28.40 -9.99
C ARG A 235 -2.94 -28.68 -9.49
N ILE A 236 -3.35 -28.06 -8.38
CA ILE A 236 -4.74 -28.13 -7.91
C ILE A 236 -5.69 -27.56 -8.97
N LEU A 237 -5.40 -26.37 -9.49
CA LEU A 237 -6.22 -25.75 -10.52
C LEU A 237 -6.28 -26.57 -11.81
N GLN A 238 -5.16 -27.18 -12.22
CA GLN A 238 -5.10 -28.08 -13.36
C GLN A 238 -5.97 -29.33 -13.15
N ALA A 239 -5.95 -29.92 -11.95
CA ALA A 239 -6.74 -31.11 -11.63
C ALA A 239 -8.25 -30.83 -11.64
N ILE A 240 -8.68 -29.66 -11.14
CA ILE A 240 -10.12 -29.32 -11.07
C ILE A 240 -10.66 -28.66 -12.34
N GLY A 241 -9.77 -28.15 -13.19
CA GLY A 241 -10.08 -27.40 -14.40
C GLY A 241 -10.26 -25.89 -14.15
N PRO A 242 -9.62 -25.01 -14.94
CA PRO A 242 -9.75 -23.56 -14.78
C PRO A 242 -11.17 -23.02 -14.90
N GLN A 243 -11.98 -23.57 -15.82
CA GLN A 243 -13.37 -23.16 -16.02
C GLN A 243 -14.23 -23.46 -14.78
N TYR A 244 -14.12 -24.68 -14.25
CA TYR A 244 -14.80 -25.06 -13.02
C TYR A 244 -14.41 -24.15 -11.85
N ALA A 245 -13.11 -23.87 -11.70
CA ALA A 245 -12.64 -22.98 -10.64
C ALA A 245 -13.21 -21.57 -10.78
N GLN A 246 -13.20 -21.01 -12.00
CA GLN A 246 -13.81 -19.71 -12.28
C GLN A 246 -15.30 -19.69 -11.88
N ASP A 247 -16.05 -20.72 -12.28
CA ASP A 247 -17.47 -20.85 -11.93
C ASP A 247 -17.67 -20.97 -10.41
N TYR A 248 -16.84 -21.76 -9.74
CA TYR A 248 -16.89 -21.94 -8.29
C TYR A 248 -16.59 -20.64 -7.53
N LEU A 249 -15.64 -19.82 -8.01
CA LEU A 249 -15.31 -18.53 -7.40
C LEU A 249 -16.52 -17.58 -7.30
N THR A 250 -17.49 -17.69 -8.22
CA THR A 250 -18.70 -16.85 -8.18
C THR A 250 -19.56 -17.09 -6.94
N ARG A 251 -19.47 -18.28 -6.33
CA ARG A 251 -20.16 -18.62 -5.07
C ARG A 251 -19.68 -17.76 -3.90
N PHE A 252 -18.48 -17.19 -3.99
CA PHE A 252 -17.92 -16.28 -3.00
C PHE A 252 -18.16 -14.79 -3.33
N GLY A 253 -18.94 -14.49 -4.38
CA GLY A 253 -19.23 -13.11 -4.81
C GLY A 253 -18.17 -12.48 -5.71
N PHE A 254 -17.22 -13.27 -6.22
CA PHE A 254 -16.28 -12.78 -7.23
C PHE A 254 -16.96 -12.58 -8.58
N ASP A 255 -16.63 -11.48 -9.25
CA ASP A 255 -17.08 -11.19 -10.61
C ASP A 255 -16.40 -12.16 -11.60
N LYS A 256 -17.20 -13.04 -12.20
CA LYS A 256 -16.76 -14.06 -13.16
C LYS A 256 -15.95 -13.45 -14.31
N ALA A 257 -16.38 -12.32 -14.85
CA ALA A 257 -15.73 -11.67 -15.99
C ALA A 257 -14.32 -11.17 -15.67
N ARG A 258 -14.00 -11.01 -14.38
CA ARG A 258 -12.69 -10.56 -13.89
C ARG A 258 -11.81 -11.67 -13.35
N GLN A 259 -12.26 -12.92 -13.42
CA GLN A 259 -11.48 -14.11 -13.09
C GLN A 259 -11.22 -14.89 -14.37
N PRO A 260 -10.10 -14.72 -15.09
CA PRO A 260 -9.87 -15.45 -16.33
C PRO A 260 -9.69 -16.95 -16.05
N ALA A 261 -10.37 -17.81 -16.81
CA ALA A 261 -10.31 -19.27 -16.69
C ALA A 261 -9.00 -19.84 -17.27
N VAL A 262 -7.87 -19.47 -16.67
CA VAL A 262 -6.51 -19.88 -17.07
C VAL A 262 -5.70 -20.30 -15.85
N LEU A 263 -4.66 -21.11 -16.03
CA LEU A 263 -3.83 -21.61 -14.91
C LEU A 263 -3.18 -20.52 -14.04
N PRO A 264 -2.76 -19.35 -14.57
CA PRO A 264 -2.34 -18.22 -13.75
C PRO A 264 -3.38 -17.71 -12.73
N LEU A 265 -4.66 -18.07 -12.87
CA LEU A 265 -5.68 -17.77 -11.86
C LEU A 265 -5.31 -18.35 -10.48
N ALA A 266 -4.62 -19.49 -10.42
CA ALA A 266 -4.12 -20.07 -9.17
C ALA A 266 -3.14 -19.16 -8.42
N LEU A 267 -2.56 -18.17 -9.11
CA LEU A 267 -1.63 -17.20 -8.56
C LEU A 267 -2.26 -15.80 -8.40
N GLY A 268 -3.57 -15.67 -8.66
CA GLY A 268 -4.30 -14.41 -8.54
C GLY A 268 -4.20 -13.51 -9.77
N ALA A 269 -4.12 -14.08 -10.99
CA ALA A 269 -4.11 -13.30 -12.22
C ALA A 269 -5.44 -12.56 -12.53
N GLY A 270 -6.53 -12.90 -11.83
CA GLY A 270 -7.79 -12.15 -11.87
C GLY A 270 -7.73 -10.83 -11.08
N SER A 271 -8.83 -10.07 -11.07
CA SER A 271 -8.91 -8.81 -10.34
C SER A 271 -10.09 -8.80 -9.38
N VAL A 272 -9.89 -8.28 -8.18
CA VAL A 272 -10.91 -8.14 -7.14
C VAL A 272 -10.82 -6.77 -6.49
N THR A 273 -11.90 -6.33 -5.87
CA THR A 273 -11.88 -5.19 -4.93
C THR A 273 -11.61 -5.69 -3.51
N PRO A 274 -11.06 -4.85 -2.60
CA PRO A 274 -10.94 -5.21 -1.19
C PRO A 274 -12.25 -5.65 -0.54
N LEU A 275 -13.37 -5.02 -0.90
CA LEU A 275 -14.70 -5.39 -0.39
C LEU A 275 -15.10 -6.81 -0.83
N GLN A 276 -14.92 -7.14 -2.12
CA GLN A 276 -15.22 -8.50 -2.61
C GLN A 276 -14.34 -9.53 -1.92
N LEU A 277 -13.05 -9.24 -1.75
CA LEU A 277 -12.13 -10.18 -1.09
C LEU A 277 -12.53 -10.40 0.37
N ALA A 278 -12.83 -9.34 1.12
CA ALA A 278 -13.29 -9.46 2.50
C ALA A 278 -14.63 -10.20 2.62
N GLY A 279 -15.57 -9.92 1.72
CA GLY A 279 -16.86 -10.63 1.66
C GLY A 279 -16.68 -12.11 1.36
N ALA A 280 -15.80 -12.45 0.41
CA ALA A 280 -15.47 -13.83 0.07
C ALA A 280 -14.92 -14.62 1.27
N PHE A 281 -14.05 -14.01 2.08
CA PHE A 281 -13.53 -14.63 3.31
C PHE A 281 -14.56 -14.77 4.44
N SER A 282 -15.72 -14.13 4.32
CA SER A 282 -16.77 -14.16 5.33
C SER A 282 -17.82 -15.23 5.04
N VAL A 283 -17.76 -15.86 3.86
CA VAL A 283 -18.56 -17.05 3.56
C VAL A 283 -18.10 -18.18 4.48
N SER A 284 -19.04 -18.68 5.28
CA SER A 284 -18.86 -19.82 6.19
C SER A 284 -19.63 -21.03 5.71
#